data_AF-A0A662Z5X2-F1
#
_entry.id   AF-A0A662Z5X2-F1
#
_cell.length_a   1.000
_cell.length_b   1.000
_cell.length_c   1.000
_cell.angle_alpha   90.00
_cell.angle_beta   90.00
_cell.angle_gamma   90.00
#
_symmetry.space_group_name_H-M   'P 1'
#
loop_
_entity.id
_entity.type
_entity.pdbx_description
1 polymer ?
#
loop_
_entity_poly.entity_id
_entity_poly.type
_entity_poly.pdbx_seq_one_letter_code
_entity_poly.pdbx_strand_id
1 'polypeptide(L)'
;MRKKYVVITVLVVVFILLLSLPIVDRTSDSERVIVDYTTRDIIHPNCFDQAEGITNNVDEMSLSTARDYHEMEIRDECSVERLPEGKTSLLMKIFE
;
A
#
# COMPACT_ATOMS: atom_id res chain seq x y z
N MET A 1 -34.79 -16.82 -24.53
CA MET A 1 -34.51 -16.43 -23.12
C MET A 1 -33.19 -17.00 -22.62
N ARG A 2 -32.93 -18.32 -22.71
CA ARG A 2 -31.66 -18.96 -22.26
C ARG A 2 -30.36 -18.35 -22.79
N LYS A 3 -30.27 -17.98 -24.08
CA LYS A 3 -29.06 -17.33 -24.65
C LYS A 3 -28.70 -16.00 -23.98
N LYS A 4 -29.72 -15.19 -23.60
CA LYS A 4 -29.48 -13.91 -22.92
C LYS A 4 -28.91 -14.12 -21.52
N TYR A 5 -29.42 -15.12 -20.80
CA TYR A 5 -28.89 -15.51 -19.49
C TYR A 5 -27.45 -16.01 -19.59
N VAL A 6 -27.11 -16.86 -20.57
CA VAL A 6 -25.73 -17.33 -20.76
C VAL A 6 -24.77 -16.16 -21.01
N VAL A 7 -25.13 -15.20 -21.86
CA VAL A 7 -24.29 -14.02 -22.12
C VAL A 7 -24.12 -13.17 -20.86
N ILE A 8 -25.19 -12.94 -20.10
CA ILE A 8 -25.12 -12.20 -18.83
C ILE A 8 -24.21 -12.93 -17.83
N THR A 9 -24.37 -14.25 -17.68
CA THR A 9 -23.51 -15.04 -16.78
C THR A 9 -22.05 -14.94 -17.17
N VAL A 10 -21.71 -15.03 -18.47
CA VAL A 10 -20.32 -14.88 -18.94
C VAL A 10 -19.79 -13.49 -18.61
N LEU A 11 -20.57 -12.43 -18.85
CA LEU A 11 -20.16 -11.05 -18.53
C LEU A 11 -19.92 -10.86 -17.03
N VAL A 12 -20.80 -11.41 -16.18
CA VAL A 12 -20.64 -11.35 -14.72
C VAL A 12 -19.37 -12.06 -14.28
N VAL A 13 -19.09 -13.25 -14.83
CA VAL A 13 -17.87 -14.00 -14.50
C VAL A 13 -16.61 -13.23 -14.92
N VAL A 14 -16.60 -12.66 -16.13
CA VAL A 14 -15.48 -11.84 -16.59
C VAL A 14 -15.29 -10.61 -15.70
N PHE A 15 -16.38 -9.96 -15.31
CA PHE A 15 -16.33 -8.80 -14.42
C PHE A 15 -15.74 -9.16 -13.05
N ILE A 16 -16.16 -10.27 -12.44
CA ILE A 16 -15.61 -10.75 -11.17
C ILE A 16 -14.12 -11.08 -11.30
N LEU A 17 -13.71 -11.74 -12.40
CA LEU A 17 -12.31 -12.02 -12.68
C LEU A 17 -11.47 -10.74 -12.76
N LEU A 18 -11.95 -9.71 -13.46
CA LEU A 18 -11.24 -8.43 -13.57
C LEU A 18 -11.08 -7.75 -12.19
N LEU A 19 -12.12 -7.77 -11.35
CA LEU A 19 -12.05 -7.18 -10.01
C LEU A 19 -11.11 -7.92 -9.05
N SER A 20 -10.80 -9.19 -9.33
CA SER A 20 -9.86 -10.00 -8.55
C SER A 20 -8.38 -9.76 -8.88
N LEU A 21 -8.08 -8.97 -9.92
CA LEU A 21 -6.70 -8.63 -10.27
C LEU A 21 -6.05 -7.71 -9.23
N PRO A 22 -4.80 -7.98 -8.79
CA PRO A 22 -4.10 -7.19 -7.78
C PRO A 22 -3.49 -5.92 -8.40
N ILE A 23 -4.31 -4.89 -8.60
CA ILE A 23 -3.90 -3.65 -9.28
C ILE A 23 -3.76 -2.46 -8.34
N VAL A 24 -4.35 -2.51 -7.15
CA VAL A 24 -4.42 -1.38 -6.23
C VAL A 24 -3.37 -1.50 -5.15
N ASP A 25 -2.65 -0.43 -4.85
CA ASP A 25 -1.66 -0.46 -3.77
C ASP A 25 -2.34 -0.65 -2.40
N ARG A 26 -1.71 -1.47 -1.55
CA ARG A 26 -2.22 -1.77 -0.21
C ARG A 26 -2.21 -0.53 0.67
N THR A 27 -1.09 0.16 0.71
CA THR A 27 -0.99 1.49 1.34
C THR A 27 -1.26 2.58 0.30
N SER A 28 -1.97 3.63 0.71
CA SER A 28 -2.19 4.79 -0.15
C SER A 28 -0.86 5.49 -0.43
N ASP A 29 -0.63 5.90 -1.67
CA ASP A 29 0.51 6.74 -2.05
C ASP A 29 0.52 8.09 -1.32
N SER A 30 -0.67 8.58 -0.94
CA SER A 30 -0.84 9.80 -0.15
C SER A 30 -0.67 9.58 1.36
N GLU A 31 -0.40 8.35 1.81
CA GLU A 31 -0.21 8.05 3.23
C GLU A 31 0.93 8.88 3.78
N ARG A 32 0.74 9.48 4.96
CA ARG A 32 1.76 10.32 5.57
C ARG A 32 2.79 9.42 6.24
N VAL A 33 4.06 9.63 5.91
CA VAL A 33 5.19 8.91 6.50
C VAL A 33 6.24 9.89 7.01
N ILE A 34 7.00 9.44 8.01
CA ILE A 34 8.21 10.12 8.48
C ILE A 34 9.38 9.42 7.81
N VAL A 35 10.32 10.19 7.27
CA VAL A 35 11.56 9.67 6.71
C VAL A 35 12.74 10.11 7.55
N ASP A 36 13.72 9.24 7.74
CA ASP A 36 15.02 9.57 8.31
C ASP A 36 16.09 9.50 7.21
N TYR A 37 16.69 10.62 6.86
CA TYR A 37 17.68 10.68 5.79
C TYR A 37 19.05 10.10 6.18
N THR A 38 19.36 9.99 7.48
CA THR A 38 20.60 9.39 7.97
C THR A 38 20.55 7.88 7.87
N THR A 39 19.46 7.28 8.35
CA THR A 39 19.29 5.82 8.34
C THR A 39 18.66 5.31 7.05
N ARG A 40 18.04 6.21 6.27
CA ARG A 40 17.26 5.95 5.05
C ARG A 40 16.02 5.10 5.33
N ASP A 41 15.34 5.41 6.43
CA ASP A 41 14.14 4.72 6.84
C ASP A 41 12.88 5.48 6.50
N ILE A 42 11.85 4.72 6.12
CA ILE A 42 10.46 5.16 6.07
C ILE A 42 9.75 4.58 7.30
N ILE A 43 9.14 5.46 8.08
CA ILE A 43 8.54 5.16 9.37
C ILE A 43 7.09 5.60 9.36
N HIS A 44 6.20 4.72 9.80
CA HIS A 44 4.80 5.11 9.99
C HIS A 44 4.70 6.06 11.20
N PRO A 45 3.93 7.16 11.16
CA PRO A 45 3.89 8.14 12.25
C PRO A 45 3.59 7.54 13.63
N ASN A 46 2.67 6.57 13.69
CA ASN A 46 2.33 5.87 14.93
C ASN A 46 3.41 4.90 15.45
N CYS A 47 4.47 4.67 14.68
CA CYS A 47 5.59 3.79 15.03
C CYS A 47 6.86 4.57 15.37
N PHE A 48 6.84 5.90 15.28
CA PHE A 48 8.01 6.74 15.52
C PHE A 48 8.66 6.49 16.89
N ASP A 49 7.87 6.34 17.95
CA ASP A 49 8.39 6.10 19.30
C ASP A 49 9.01 4.70 19.50
N GLN A 50 8.74 3.77 18.58
CA GLN A 50 9.22 2.38 18.64
C GLN A 50 10.39 2.13 17.70
N ALA A 51 10.56 2.96 16.67
CA ALA A 51 11.61 2.75 15.70
C ALA A 51 12.99 3.01 16.33
N GLU A 52 13.84 1.99 16.25
CA GLU A 52 15.19 2.04 16.80
C GLU A 52 16.15 2.76 15.87
N GLY A 53 17.08 3.53 16.44
CA GLY A 53 18.15 4.16 15.66
C GLY A 53 17.74 5.41 14.88
N ILE A 54 16.54 5.95 15.10
CA ILE A 54 16.11 7.24 14.53
C ILE A 54 17.08 8.35 14.97
N THR A 55 17.41 9.21 14.02
CA THR A 55 18.22 10.40 14.18
C THR A 55 17.36 11.67 14.13
N ASN A 56 17.98 12.83 14.39
CA ASN A 56 17.28 14.12 14.30
C ASN A 56 17.19 14.66 12.86
N ASN A 57 17.55 13.86 11.84
CA ASN A 57 17.53 14.25 10.44
C ASN A 57 16.29 13.67 9.74
N VAL A 58 15.12 14.08 10.23
CA VAL A 58 13.82 13.54 9.82
C VAL A 58 12.95 14.57 9.13
N ASP A 59 12.04 14.10 8.28
CA ASP A 59 11.05 14.93 7.59
C ASP A 59 9.73 14.16 7.38
N GLU A 60 8.63 14.87 7.13
CA GLU A 60 7.31 14.29 6.86
C GLU A 60 6.91 14.48 5.39
N MET A 61 6.49 13.41 4.73
CA MET A 61 6.06 13.45 3.33
C MET A 61 5.03 12.37 3.01
N SER A 62 4.58 12.32 1.75
CA SER A 62 3.74 11.22 1.28
C SER A 62 4.57 9.97 1.01
N LEU A 63 3.97 8.78 1.17
CA LEU A 63 4.61 7.51 0.86
C LEU A 63 5.11 7.44 -0.59
N SER A 64 4.38 8.00 -1.54
CA SER A 64 4.86 8.10 -2.93
C SER A 64 6.13 8.92 -3.05
N THR A 65 6.17 10.09 -2.40
CA THR A 65 7.35 10.95 -2.40
C THR A 65 8.53 10.23 -1.77
N ALA A 66 8.31 9.53 -0.65
CA ALA A 66 9.34 8.75 0.01
C ALA A 66 9.87 7.60 -0.87
N ARG A 67 9.01 6.94 -1.66
CA ARG A 67 9.43 5.91 -2.61
C ARG A 67 10.20 6.46 -3.82
N ASP A 68 9.91 7.70 -4.22
CA ASP A 68 10.61 8.37 -5.32
C ASP A 68 12.04 8.77 -4.95
N TYR A 69 12.30 9.00 -3.66
CA TYR A 69 13.67 9.11 -3.15
C TYR A 69 14.35 7.73 -3.19
N HIS A 70 15.40 7.63 -4.00
CA HIS A 70 16.19 6.42 -4.10
C HIS A 70 16.75 6.01 -2.73
N GLU A 71 16.74 4.70 -2.46
CA GLU A 71 17.39 4.04 -1.32
C GLU A 71 16.72 4.18 0.06
N MET A 72 15.44 4.58 0.14
CA MET A 72 14.68 4.53 1.39
C MET A 72 13.91 3.21 1.56
N GLU A 73 13.93 2.64 2.76
CA GLU A 73 13.32 1.33 3.07
C GLU A 73 12.44 1.39 4.32
N ILE A 74 11.41 0.55 4.38
CA ILE A 74 10.62 0.34 5.60
C ILE A 74 11.24 -0.85 6.35
N ARG A 75 12.02 -0.59 7.41
CA ARG A 75 12.73 -1.64 8.16
C ARG A 75 12.11 -1.99 9.51
N ASP A 76 11.50 -1.01 10.17
CA ASP A 76 10.88 -1.16 11.48
C ASP A 76 9.64 -2.07 11.42
N GLU A 77 9.53 -3.06 12.32
CA GLU A 77 8.45 -4.06 12.31
C GLU A 77 7.06 -3.41 12.40
N CYS A 78 6.90 -2.40 13.26
CA CYS A 78 5.64 -1.67 13.43
C CYS A 78 5.24 -0.95 12.14
N SER A 79 6.22 -0.38 11.43
CA SER A 79 6.03 0.33 10.17
C SER A 79 5.74 -0.63 9.01
N VAL A 80 6.39 -1.80 8.96
CA VAL A 80 6.10 -2.85 7.96
C VAL A 80 4.66 -3.33 8.07
N GLU A 81 4.14 -3.49 9.29
CA GLU A 81 2.74 -3.90 9.50
C GLU A 81 1.73 -2.83 9.03
N ARG A 82 2.06 -1.55 9.20
CA ARG A 82 1.16 -0.43 8.89
C ARG A 82 1.31 0.14 7.48
N LEU A 83 2.45 -0.09 6.85
CA LEU A 83 2.74 0.32 5.48
C LEU A 83 2.96 -0.92 4.60
N PRO A 84 1.99 -1.86 4.54
CA PRO A 84 2.17 -3.10 3.80
C PRO A 84 2.44 -2.81 2.32
N GLU A 85 3.54 -3.37 1.83
CA GLU A 85 3.91 -3.22 0.43
C GLU A 85 3.09 -4.13 -0.50
N GLY A 86 3.16 -3.80 -1.79
CA GLY A 86 2.54 -4.56 -2.86
C GLY A 86 1.10 -4.15 -3.18
N LYS A 87 0.48 -4.96 -4.04
CA LYS A 87 -0.84 -4.70 -4.61
C LYS A 87 -1.88 -5.69 -4.10
N THR A 88 -3.09 -5.20 -3.91
CA THR A 88 -4.30 -5.93 -3.57
C THR A 88 -5.35 -5.77 -4.67
N SER A 89 -6.35 -6.65 -4.64
CA SER A 89 -7.49 -6.57 -5.56
C SER A 89 -8.48 -5.51 -5.11
N LEU A 90 -9.29 -5.01 -6.04
CA LEU A 90 -10.38 -4.09 -5.71
C LEU A 90 -11.39 -4.72 -4.76
N LEU A 91 -11.66 -6.02 -4.92
CA LEU A 91 -12.57 -6.74 -4.03
C LEU A 91 -12.03 -6.75 -2.59
N MET A 92 -10.76 -7.15 -2.42
CA MET A 92 -10.14 -7.18 -1.09
C MET A 92 -10.17 -5.80 -0.43
N LYS A 93 -9.80 -4.73 -1.16
CA LYS A 93 -9.79 -3.37 -0.60
C LYS A 93 -11.16 -2.82 -0.20
N ILE A 94 -12.25 -3.33 -0.78
CA ILE A 94 -13.62 -2.92 -0.43
C ILE A 94 -14.12 -3.67 0.82
N PHE A 95 -13.64 -4.89 1.06
CA PHE A 95 -14.10 -5.76 2.15
C PHE A 95 -13.14 -5.81 3.35
N GLU A 96 -12.02 -5.12 3.29
CA GLU A 96 -11.05 -4.87 4.37
C GLU A 96 -11.45 -3.62 5.16
#